data_AF-A0A182ET35-F1
#
_entry.id   AF-A0A182ET35-F1
#
_cell.length_a   1.000
_cell.length_b   1.000
_cell.length_c   1.000
_cell.angle_alpha   90.00
_cell.angle_beta   90.00
_cell.angle_gamma   90.00
#
_symmetry.space_group_name_H-M   'P 1'
#
loop_
_entity.id
_entity.type
_entity.pdbx_description
1 polymer ?
#
loop_
_entity_poly.entity_id
_entity_poly.type
_entity_poly.pdbx_seq_one_letter_code
_entity_poly.pdbx_strand_id
1 'polypeptide(L)' 'MQWIGWFDAFRENGAPTFFGDNRTPVVFDLQIFALSSIFITPFLAFLIILPGVRHYRLASTIAFVISITVGAIIL' A
#
# COMPACT_ATOMS: atom_id res chain seq x y z
N MET A 1 29.03 -7.31 -28.07
CA MET A 1 29.65 -6.97 -26.76
C MET A 1 28.56 -6.46 -25.85
N GLN A 2 28.22 -7.21 -24.80
CA GLN A 2 27.29 -6.75 -23.77
C GLN A 2 28.11 -6.05 -22.69
N TRP A 3 27.79 -4.79 -22.40
CA TRP A 3 28.50 -3.98 -21.41
C TRP A 3 28.15 -4.50 -20.01
N ILE A 4 29.18 -4.85 -19.24
CA ILE A 4 29.08 -5.33 -17.86
C ILE A 4 28.46 -4.20 -17.02
N GLY A 5 27.24 -4.42 -16.53
CA GLY A 5 26.56 -3.46 -15.66
C GLY A 5 27.13 -3.52 -14.24
N TRP A 6 27.02 -2.43 -13.47
CA TRP A 6 27.50 -2.36 -12.08
C TRP A 6 26.94 -3.47 -11.15
N PHE A 7 25.84 -4.12 -11.52
CA PHE A 7 25.24 -5.24 -10.78
C PHE A 7 25.79 -6.63 -11.16
N ASP A 8 26.63 -6.76 -12.19
CA ASP A 8 27.29 -8.02 -12.53
C ASP A 8 28.45 -8.36 -11.59
N ALA A 9 29.03 -7.36 -10.90
CA ALA A 9 30.20 -7.53 -10.03
C ALA A 9 29.95 -8.43 -8.80
N PHE A 10 28.68 -8.63 -8.41
CA PHE A 10 28.28 -9.48 -7.28
C PHE A 10 27.77 -10.86 -7.70
N ARG A 11 27.84 -11.19 -8.99
CA ARG A 11 27.47 -12.52 -9.48
C ARG A 11 28.70 -13.40 -9.45
N GLU A 12 28.68 -14.46 -8.64
CA GLU A 12 29.84 -15.36 -8.52
C GLU A 12 30.21 -16.08 -9.83
N ASN A 13 29.34 -16.14 -10.84
CA ASN A 13 29.60 -16.94 -12.05
C ASN A 13 29.06 -16.37 -13.38
N GLY A 14 28.59 -15.12 -13.45
CA GLY A 14 27.99 -14.58 -14.68
C GLY A 14 26.79 -15.37 -15.23
N ALA A 15 26.27 -16.34 -14.46
CA ALA A 15 25.13 -17.18 -14.82
C ALA A 15 23.90 -16.28 -14.99
N PRO A 16 22.95 -16.60 -15.88
CA PRO A 16 21.72 -15.83 -16.07
C PRO A 16 20.91 -15.75 -14.76
N THR A 17 20.14 -14.68 -14.58
CA THR A 17 19.23 -14.58 -13.43
C THR A 17 18.23 -15.73 -13.50
N PHE A 18 17.96 -16.41 -12.37
CA PHE A 18 16.87 -17.40 -12.29
C PHE A 18 15.50 -16.79 -12.62
N PHE A 19 15.40 -15.46 -12.53
CA PHE A 19 14.22 -14.68 -12.85
C PHE A 19 14.49 -13.88 -14.14
N GLY A 20 13.59 -14.00 -15.12
CA GLY A 20 13.60 -13.16 -16.32
C GLY A 20 13.17 -11.72 -16.00
N ASP A 21 12.92 -10.93 -17.04
CA ASP A 21 12.40 -9.58 -16.89
C ASP A 21 11.13 -9.54 -16.04
N ASN A 22 10.97 -8.43 -15.31
CA ASN A 22 9.80 -8.22 -14.47
C ASN A 22 8.52 -8.31 -15.31
N ARG A 23 7.69 -9.32 -15.01
CA ARG A 23 6.45 -9.58 -15.75
C ARG A 23 5.29 -8.69 -15.33
N THR A 24 5.42 -8.02 -14.18
CA THR A 24 4.38 -7.17 -13.62
C THR A 24 4.91 -5.75 -13.50
N PRO A 25 4.67 -4.89 -14.52
CA PRO A 25 5.00 -3.48 -14.38
C PRO A 25 4.20 -2.90 -13.21
N VAL A 26 4.78 -1.92 -12.51
CA VAL A 26 4.08 -1.16 -11.48
C VAL A 26 2.98 -0.37 -12.17
N VAL A 27 1.73 -0.81 -12.02
CA VAL A 27 0.56 -0.24 -12.74
C VAL A 27 0.02 1.02 -12.05
N PHE A 28 0.32 1.20 -10.76
CA PHE A 28 -0.18 2.30 -9.94
C PHE A 28 0.95 2.97 -9.17
N ASP A 29 0.77 4.26 -8.87
CA ASP A 29 1.72 5.01 -8.07
C ASP A 29 1.84 4.42 -6.66
N LEU A 30 3.04 3.95 -6.32
CA LEU A 30 3.33 3.32 -5.02
C LEU A 30 3.12 4.27 -3.85
N GLN A 31 3.33 5.57 -4.04
CA GLN A 31 3.12 6.57 -2.98
C GLN A 31 1.64 6.72 -2.69
N ILE A 32 0.81 6.87 -3.73
CA ILE A 32 -0.64 6.95 -3.59
C ILE A 32 -1.21 5.66 -2.99
N PHE A 33 -0.69 4.50 -3.39
CA PHE A 33 -1.10 3.23 -2.82
C PHE A 33 -0.74 3.11 -1.34
N ALA A 34 0.50 3.49 -0.97
CA ALA A 34 0.93 3.48 0.42
C ALA A 34 0.07 4.42 1.27
N LEU A 35 -0.15 5.66 0.83
CA LEU A 35 -1.04 6.62 1.50
C LEU A 35 -2.46 6.06 1.65
N SER A 36 -3.03 5.52 0.58
CA SER A 36 -4.37 4.91 0.61
C SER A 36 -4.44 3.76 1.62
N SER A 37 -3.41 2.91 1.69
CA SER A 37 -3.36 1.78 2.63
C SER A 37 -3.39 2.21 4.10
N ILE A 38 -2.78 3.36 4.42
CA ILE A 38 -2.75 3.93 5.78
C ILE A 38 -4.15 4.35 6.24
N PHE A 39 -5.03 4.78 5.33
CA PHE A 39 -6.41 5.13 5.65
C PHE A 39 -7.37 3.94 5.57
N ILE A 40 -7.18 3.04 4.59
CA ILE A 40 -8.05 1.86 4.45
C ILE A 40 -7.92 0.92 5.65
N THR A 41 -6.72 0.74 6.18
CA THR A 41 -6.47 -0.17 7.32
C THR A 41 -7.29 0.19 8.56
N PRO A 42 -7.20 1.42 9.13
CA PRO A 42 -8.03 1.81 10.27
C PRO A 42 -9.53 1.92 9.90
N PHE A 43 -9.87 2.23 8.64
CA PHE A 43 -11.27 2.22 8.20
C PHE A 43 -11.88 0.82 8.33
N LEU A 44 -11.21 -0.20 7.82
CA LEU A 44 -11.65 -1.59 7.94
C LEU A 44 -11.68 -2.05 9.40
N ALA A 45 -10.67 -1.67 10.20
CA ALA A 45 -10.65 -1.97 11.63
C ALA A 45 -11.87 -1.37 12.35
N PHE A 46 -12.25 -0.14 12.03
CA PHE A 46 -13.45 0.49 12.58
C PHE A 46 -14.72 -0.27 12.19
N LEU A 47 -14.85 -0.73 10.93
CA LEU A 47 -16.01 -1.51 10.49
C LEU A 47 -16.13 -2.85 11.24
N ILE A 48 -15.01 -3.49 11.57
CA ILE A 48 -14.99 -4.73 12.37
C ILE A 48 -15.48 -4.46 13.80
N ILE A 49 -15.08 -3.33 14.40
CA ILE A 49 -15.47 -2.95 15.77
C ILE A 49 -16.90 -2.39 15.82
N LEU A 50 -17.39 -1.81 14.72
CA LEU A 50 -18.68 -1.14 14.61
C LEU A 50 -19.89 -1.92 15.18
N PRO A 51 -20.08 -3.24 14.95
CA PRO A 51 -21.18 -3.99 15.56
C PRO A 51 -21.12 -4.03 17.10
N GLY A 52 -19.94 -3.86 17.70
CA GLY A 52 -19.76 -3.78 19.15
C GLY A 52 -20.17 -2.45 19.78
N VAL A 53 -20.40 -1.41 18.97
CA VAL A 53 -20.76 -0.07 19.46
C VAL A 53 -22.25 -0.01 19.82
N ARG A 54 -22.55 0.02 21.13
CA ARG A 54 -23.93 -0.02 21.65
C ARG A 54 -24.63 1.34 21.65
N HIS A 55 -23.94 2.42 21.99
CA HIS A 55 -24.50 3.77 22.06
C HIS A 55 -23.84 4.69 21.03
N TYR A 56 -24.60 5.63 20.48
CA TYR A 56 -24.12 6.64 19.51
C TYR A 56 -23.45 6.05 18.25
N ARG A 57 -23.85 4.85 17.83
CA ARG A 57 -23.26 4.14 16.67
C ARG A 57 -23.26 4.99 15.39
N LEU A 58 -24.35 5.68 15.08
CA LEU A 58 -24.42 6.54 13.89
C LEU A 58 -23.53 7.77 14.02
N ALA A 59 -23.57 8.47 15.15
CA ALA A 59 -22.77 9.68 15.37
C ALA A 59 -21.27 9.37 15.34
N SER A 60 -20.84 8.28 15.99
CA SER A 60 -19.44 7.82 15.96
C SER A 60 -18.99 7.41 14.56
N THR A 61 -19.85 6.72 13.80
CA THR A 61 -19.56 6.36 12.40
C THR A 61 -19.38 7.61 11.54
N ILE A 62 -20.30 8.57 11.63
CA ILE A 62 -20.23 9.81 10.83
C ILE A 62 -18.96 10.60 11.19
N ALA A 63 -18.69 10.79 12.48
CA ALA A 63 -17.50 11.50 12.93
C ALA A 63 -16.21 10.83 12.45
N PHE A 64 -16.13 9.50 12.54
CA PHE A 64 -14.98 8.73 12.10
C PHE A 64 -14.79 8.80 10.57
N VAL A 65 -15.86 8.61 9.80
CA VAL A 65 -15.83 8.69 8.32
C VAL A 65 -15.41 10.09 7.85
N ILE A 66 -15.92 11.15 8.48
CA ILE A 66 -15.50 12.51 8.13
C ILE A 66 -14.01 12.71 8.45
N SER A 67 -13.56 12.33 9.65
CA SER A 67 -12.17 12.50 10.07
C SER A 67 -11.20 11.77 9.13
N ILE A 68 -11.52 10.53 8.76
CA ILE A 68 -10.63 9.72 7.93
C ILE A 68 -10.63 10.21 6.48
N THR A 69 -11.77 10.69 5.97
CA THR A 69 -11.88 11.26 4.63
C THR A 69 -11.11 12.57 4.52
N VAL A 70 -11.24 13.46 5.52
CA VAL A 70 -10.47 14.71 5.56
C VAL A 70 -8.97 14.42 5.61
N GLY A 71 -8.56 13.46 6.45
CA GLY A 71 -7.16 13.02 6.50
C GLY A 71 -6.65 12.52 5.15
N ALA A 72 -7.44 11.68 4.46
CA ALA A 72 -7.10 11.11 3.16
C ALA A 72 -7.10 12.12 2.00
N ILE A 73 -7.80 13.24 2.12
CA ILE A 73 -7.83 14.29 1.09
C ILE A 73 -6.66 15.26 1.25
N ILE A 74 -6.22 15.53 2.49
CA ILE A 74 -5.14 16.48 2.76
C ILE A 74 -3.76 15.88 2.50
N LEU A 75 -3.59 14.59 2.76
CA LEU A 75 -2.35 13.83 2.53
C LEU A 75 -2.33 13.22 1.13
#